data_AF-A0A4Q2RHM4-F1
#
_entry.id   AF-A0A4Q2RHM4-F1
#
_cell.length_a   1.000
_cell.length_b   1.000
_cell.length_c   1.000
_cell.angle_alpha   90.00
_cell.angle_beta   90.00
_cell.angle_gamma   90.00
#
_symmetry.space_group_name_H-M   'P 1'
#
loop_
_entity.id
_entity.type
_entity.pdbx_description
1 polymer ?
#
loop_
_entity_poly.entity_id
_entity_poly.type
_entity_poly.pdbx_seq_one_letter_code
_entity_poly.pdbx_strand_id
1 'polypeptide(L)'
;MDTSLTPHNPGPALARIEPTRTGYVIDCRGPHGARHYDLASVAEAAEFARILRDQGGWALRFGPRAGEVRDLVEELDLAGV
;
A
#
# COMPACT_ATOMS: atom_id res chain seq x y z
N MET A 1 -36.31 11.94 10.83
CA MET A 1 -34.90 12.17 10.44
C MET A 1 -34.40 10.86 9.89
N ASP A 2 -34.20 10.80 8.58
CA ASP A 2 -33.70 9.62 7.88
C ASP A 2 -32.17 9.69 7.88
N THR A 3 -31.53 9.01 8.83
CA THR A 3 -30.07 8.84 8.80
C THR A 3 -29.77 7.67 7.88
N SER A 4 -29.87 7.88 6.56
CA SER A 4 -29.26 6.97 5.60
C SER A 4 -27.74 7.06 5.79
N LEU A 5 -27.20 6.27 6.72
CA LEU A 5 -25.80 5.89 6.70
C LEU A 5 -25.59 5.21 5.34
N THR A 6 -25.08 5.98 4.37
CA THR A 6 -24.63 5.42 3.10
C THR A 6 -23.76 4.22 3.46
N PRO A 7 -24.11 2.99 3.05
CA PRO A 7 -23.31 1.84 3.38
C PRO A 7 -21.89 2.16 2.92
N HIS A 8 -20.95 2.10 3.86
CA HIS A 8 -19.54 2.36 3.62
C HIS A 8 -19.07 1.22 2.73
N ASN A 9 -19.32 1.34 1.42
CA ASN A 9 -18.92 0.33 0.46
C ASN A 9 -17.40 0.29 0.58
N PRO A 10 -16.81 -0.78 1.13
CA PRO A 10 -15.38 -0.82 1.25
C PRO A 10 -14.87 -0.81 -0.18
N GLY A 11 -14.18 0.27 -0.55
CA GLY A 11 -13.56 0.36 -1.86
C GLY A 11 -12.67 -0.85 -2.12
N PRO A 12 -12.30 -1.09 -3.39
CA PRO A 12 -11.35 -2.15 -3.73
C PRO A 12 -10.09 -2.03 -2.85
N ALA A 13 -9.52 -3.18 -2.49
CA ALA A 13 -8.32 -3.25 -1.65
C ALA A 13 -7.19 -2.42 -2.27
N LEU A 14 -6.81 -1.34 -1.58
CA LEU A 14 -5.85 -0.35 -2.04
C LEU A 14 -4.81 -0.13 -0.96
N ALA A 15 -3.53 -0.32 -1.31
CA ALA A 15 -2.39 0.03 -0.48
C ALA A 15 -1.76 1.30 -1.03
N ARG A 16 -1.77 2.37 -0.24
CA ARG A 16 -1.15 3.65 -0.59
C ARG A 16 0.18 3.79 0.13
N ILE A 17 1.26 3.96 -0.63
CA ILE A 17 2.62 4.10 -0.12
C ILE A 17 2.99 5.59 -0.17
N GLU A 18 3.34 6.17 0.96
CA GLU A 18 3.80 7.56 1.07
C GLU A 18 5.10 7.62 1.87
N PRO A 19 6.06 8.49 1.50
CA PRO A 19 7.25 8.69 2.31
C PRO A 19 6.93 9.53 3.55
N THR A 20 7.66 9.25 4.63
CA THR A 20 7.66 10.04 5.84
C THR A 20 9.02 10.71 6.04
N ARG A 21 9.21 11.40 7.17
CA ARG A 21 10.50 12.03 7.51
C ARG A 21 11.61 10.98 7.72
N THR A 22 11.24 9.78 8.14
CA THR A 22 12.17 8.76 8.62
C THR A 22 12.06 7.43 7.89
N GLY A 23 11.15 7.31 6.91
CA GLY A 23 10.88 6.06 6.23
C GLY A 23 9.65 6.16 5.34
N TYR A 24 8.76 5.17 5.43
CA TYR A 24 7.58 5.02 4.59
C TYR A 24 6.38 4.60 5.39
N VAL A 25 5.20 5.02 4.95
CA VAL A 25 3.94 4.51 5.44
C VAL A 25 3.16 3.83 4.33
N ILE A 26 2.51 2.72 4.68
CA ILE A 26 1.59 2.01 3.79
C ILE A 26 0.20 2.02 4.43
N ASP A 27 -0.69 2.81 3.85
CA ASP A 27 -2.10 2.89 4.22
C ASP A 27 -2.92 1.91 3.38
N CYS A 28 -3.35 0.82 4.01
CA CYS A 28 -4.20 -0.18 3.42
C CYS A 28 -5.67 0.16 3.69
N ARG A 29 -6.48 0.35 2.64
CA ARG A 29 -7.94 0.46 2.75
C ARG A 29 -8.62 -0.63 1.92
N GLY A 30 -9.52 -1.40 2.51
CA GLY A 30 -10.24 -2.46 1.79
C GLY A 30 -11.41 -3.07 2.58
N PRO A 31 -11.96 -4.20 2.11
CA PRO A 31 -13.12 -4.88 2.72
C PRO A 31 -12.88 -5.34 4.16
N HIS A 32 -11.62 -5.54 4.54
CA HIS A 32 -11.24 -5.95 5.89
C HIS A 32 -10.87 -4.77 6.81
N GLY A 33 -11.21 -3.54 6.39
CA GLY A 33 -10.96 -2.31 7.14
C GLY A 33 -9.74 -1.52 6.66
N ALA A 34 -9.41 -0.48 7.42
CA ALA A 34 -8.22 0.34 7.21
C ALA A 34 -7.09 -0.11 8.14
N ARG A 35 -5.87 -0.25 7.61
CA ARG A 35 -4.64 -0.55 8.37
C ARG A 35 -3.54 0.41 7.96
N HIS A 36 -2.67 0.73 8.92
CA HIS A 36 -1.55 1.63 8.74
C HIS A 36 -0.27 0.92 9.17
N TYR A 37 0.76 0.98 8.32
CA TYR A 37 2.06 0.37 8.57
C TYR A 37 3.14 1.44 8.42
N ASP A 38 4.05 1.53 9.38
CA ASP A 38 5.22 2.41 9.35
C ASP A 38 6.47 1.53 9.16
N LEU A 39 7.27 1.86 8.15
CA LEU A 39 8.39 1.04 7.67
C LEU A 39 9.64 1.91 7.63
N ALA A 40 10.75 1.36 8.13
CA ALA A 40 11.95 2.15 8.41
C ALA A 40 12.81 2.39 7.15
N SER A 41 12.59 1.63 6.08
CA SER A 41 13.43 1.70 4.88
C SER A 41 12.66 1.45 3.58
N VAL A 42 13.29 1.83 2.47
CA VAL A 42 12.81 1.56 1.10
C VAL A 42 12.65 0.06 0.87
N ALA A 43 13.61 -0.74 1.32
CA ALA A 43 13.62 -2.19 1.14
C ALA A 43 12.43 -2.84 1.87
N GLU A 44 12.22 -2.51 3.14
CA GLU A 44 11.06 -2.99 3.91
C GLU A 44 9.73 -2.56 3.25
N ALA A 45 9.65 -1.32 2.78
CA ALA A 45 8.47 -0.80 2.08
C ALA A 45 8.19 -1.54 0.76
N ALA A 46 9.23 -1.81 -0.02
CA ALA A 46 9.11 -2.49 -1.30
C ALA A 46 8.71 -3.96 -1.11
N GLU A 47 9.37 -4.68 -0.19
CA GLU A 47 9.03 -6.06 0.13
C GLU A 47 7.59 -6.19 0.62
N PHE A 48 7.17 -5.30 1.53
CA PHE A 48 5.81 -5.34 2.05
C PHE A 48 4.76 -4.97 1.00
N ALA A 49 5.03 -3.96 0.17
CA ALA A 49 4.16 -3.60 -0.96
C ALA A 49 4.01 -4.77 -1.94
N ARG A 50 5.10 -5.48 -2.24
CA ARG A 50 5.08 -6.69 -3.08
C ARG A 50 4.21 -7.78 -2.47
N ILE A 51 4.35 -8.07 -1.16
CA ILE A 51 3.51 -9.06 -0.46
C ILE A 51 2.03 -8.67 -0.54
N LEU A 52 1.69 -7.40 -0.31
CA LEU A 52 0.32 -6.90 -0.40
C LEU A 52 -0.25 -7.10 -1.81
N ARG A 53 0.53 -6.82 -2.86
CA ARG A 53 0.14 -7.05 -4.26
C ARG A 53 -0.04 -8.53 -4.57
N ASP A 54 0.98 -9.34 -4.32
CA ASP A 54 1.06 -10.71 -4.83
C ASP A 54 0.23 -11.70 -4.01
N GLN A 55 0.26 -11.58 -2.68
CA GLN A 55 -0.46 -12.49 -1.79
C GLN A 55 -1.84 -11.94 -1.41
N GLY A 56 -1.94 -10.62 -1.26
CA GLY A 56 -3.17 -9.98 -0.84
C GLY A 56 -4.06 -9.48 -1.98
N GLY A 57 -3.57 -9.45 -3.22
CA GLY A 57 -4.30 -8.89 -4.36
C GLY A 57 -4.58 -7.39 -4.24
N TRP A 58 -3.78 -6.65 -3.47
CA TRP A 58 -3.99 -5.22 -3.25
C TRP A 58 -3.48 -4.41 -4.45
N ALA A 59 -4.27 -3.46 -4.92
CA ALA A 59 -3.77 -2.45 -5.84
C ALA A 59 -2.77 -1.54 -5.11
N LEU A 60 -1.61 -1.31 -5.72
CA LEU A 60 -0.59 -0.41 -5.16
C LEU A 60 -0.73 1.00 -5.73
N ARG A 61 -0.66 1.99 -4.86
CA ARG A 61 -0.60 3.41 -5.23
C ARG A 61 0.57 4.08 -4.56
N PHE A 62 1.55 4.48 -5.35
CA PHE A 62 2.72 5.20 -4.87
C PHE A 62 2.47 6.71 -4.87
N GLY A 63 2.82 7.36 -3.76
CA GLY A 63 2.84 8.80 -3.65
C GLY A 63 3.92 9.44 -4.53
N PRO A 64 3.87 10.76 -4.76
CA PRO A 64 4.76 11.48 -5.67
C PRO A 64 6.25 11.42 -5.30
N ARG A 65 6.57 10.98 -4.08
CA ARG A 65 7.94 10.84 -3.56
C ARG A 65 8.28 9.41 -3.14
N ALA A 66 7.41 8.43 -3.41
CA ALA A 66 7.67 7.01 -3.15
C ALA A 66 8.23 6.30 -4.41
N GLY A 67 8.91 7.04 -5.30
CA GLY A 67 9.43 6.52 -6.56
C GLY A 67 10.45 5.40 -6.35
N GLU A 68 11.37 5.57 -5.41
CA GLU A 68 12.38 4.57 -5.06
C GLU A 68 11.77 3.24 -4.56
N VAL A 69 10.64 3.28 -3.86
CA VAL A 69 9.91 2.06 -3.45
C VAL A 69 9.29 1.38 -4.66
N ARG A 70 8.67 2.15 -5.57
CA ARG A 70 8.07 1.60 -6.79
C ARG A 70 9.15 0.93 -7.65
N ASP A 71 10.24 1.64 -7.89
CA ASP A 71 11.32 1.16 -8.75
C ASP A 71 11.93 -0.12 -8.15
N LEU A 72 12.12 -0.20 -6.82
CA LEU A 72 12.57 -1.41 -6.15
C LEU A 72 11.55 -2.56 -6.19
N VAL A 73 10.24 -2.28 -6.10
CA VAL A 73 9.19 -3.32 -6.30
C VAL A 73 9.28 -3.92 -7.70
N GLU A 74 9.50 -3.09 -8.72
CA GLU A 74 9.66 -3.53 -10.12
C GLU A 74 10.95 -4.33 -10.32
N GLU A 75 12.07 -3.90 -9.72
CA GLU A 75 13.34 -4.64 -9.74
C GLU A 75 13.23 -6.03 -9.08
N LEU A 76 12.57 -6.11 -7.91
CA LEU A 76 12.33 -7.37 -7.20
C LEU A 76 11.43 -8.33 -7.98
N ASP A 77 10.56 -7.82 -8.85
CA ASP A 77 9.71 -8.60 -9.75
C ASP A 77 10.56 -9.24 -10.88
N LEU A 78 11.48 -8.46 -11.44
CA LEU A 78 12.37 -8.90 -12.52
C LEU A 78 13.44 -9.90 -12.04
N ALA A 79 13.89 -9.79 -10.80
CA ALA A 79 14.85 -10.71 -10.20
C ALA A 79 14.25 -12.08 -9.80
N GLY A 80 12.93 -12.24 -9.90
CA GLY A 80 12.18 -13.45 -9.53
C GLY A 80 12.03 -14.50 -10.65
N VAL A 81 12.78 -14.38 -11.75
CA VAL A 81 12.78 -15.32 -12.90
C VAL A 81 14.05 -16.17 -12.92
#